data_AF-A0A961CCH7-F1
#
_entry.id   AF-A0A961CCH7-F1
#
_cell.length_a   1.000
_cell.length_b   1.000
_cell.length_c   1.000
_cell.angle_alpha   90.00
_cell.angle_beta   90.00
_cell.angle_gamma   90.00
#
_symmetry.space_group_name_H-M   'P 1'
#
loop_
_entity.id
_entity.type
_entity.pdbx_description
1 polymer ?
#
loop_
_entity_poly.entity_id
_entity_poly.type
_entity_poly.pdbx_seq_one_letter_code
_entity_poly.pdbx_strand_id
1 'polypeptide(L)' 'LAAGEDFGAVARDVSQDEISAPDGGDLGCSPRGSLLAELDAFAWSAEPGVVSEPIRTDVGWHLVRVRERR' A
#
# COMPACT_ATOMS: atom_id res chain seq x y z
N LEU A 1 2.03 4.31 -12.26
CA LEU A 1 3.17 4.52 -11.34
C LEU A 1 4.54 4.61 -12.03
N ALA A 2 4.75 4.01 -13.22
CA ALA A 2 6.05 4.02 -13.90
C ALA A 2 6.52 5.39 -14.45
N ALA A 3 5.63 6.40 -14.49
CA ALA A 3 5.91 7.71 -15.07
C ALA A 3 6.07 8.84 -14.02
N GLY A 4 6.25 8.51 -12.74
CA GLY A 4 6.35 9.50 -11.65
C GLY A 4 4.99 10.04 -11.16
N GLU A 5 3.91 9.33 -11.47
CA GLU A 5 2.57 9.64 -10.96
C GLU A 5 2.53 9.56 -9.43
N ASP A 6 1.81 10.49 -8.80
CA ASP A 6 1.59 10.44 -7.36
C ASP A 6 0.76 9.21 -6.98
N PHE A 7 1.31 8.37 -6.09
CA PHE A 7 0.64 7.17 -5.63
C PHE A 7 -0.71 7.47 -4.99
N GLY A 8 -0.80 8.58 -4.24
CA GLY A 8 -2.04 8.97 -3.57
C GLY A 8 -3.13 9.38 -4.57
N ALA A 9 -2.77 10.04 -5.65
CA ALA A 9 -3.70 10.36 -6.74
C ALA A 9 -4.23 9.08 -7.40
N VAL A 10 -3.34 8.15 -7.77
CA VAL A 10 -3.74 6.87 -8.37
C VAL A 10 -4.63 6.08 -7.42
N ALA A 11 -4.28 6.03 -6.12
CA ALA A 11 -5.09 5.33 -5.13
C ALA A 11 -6.51 5.90 -4.99
N ARG A 12 -6.68 7.24 -5.09
CA ARG A 12 -8.03 7.86 -5.09
C ARG A 12 -8.85 7.46 -6.30
N ASP A 13 -8.20 7.34 -7.45
CA ASP A 13 -8.90 7.12 -8.72
C ASP A 13 -9.28 5.67 -8.97
N VAL A 14 -8.46 4.71 -8.53
CA VAL A 14 -8.63 3.28 -8.92
C VAL A 14 -8.73 2.29 -7.77
N SER A 15 -8.42 2.69 -6.53
CA SER A 15 -8.47 1.75 -5.41
C SER A 15 -9.90 1.34 -5.11
N GLN A 16 -10.10 0.03 -4.91
CA GLN A 16 -11.39 -0.53 -4.47
C GLN A 16 -11.54 -0.54 -2.95
N ASP A 17 -10.50 -0.12 -2.21
CA ASP A 17 -10.60 0.06 -0.77
C ASP A 17 -11.28 1.40 -0.43
N GLU A 18 -12.60 1.36 -0.22
CA GLU A 18 -13.42 2.54 0.09
C GLU A 18 -12.98 3.28 1.36
N ILE A 19 -12.22 2.62 2.25
CA ILE A 19 -11.76 3.20 3.52
C ILE A 19 -10.55 4.09 3.27
N SER A 20 -9.51 3.58 2.59
CA SER A 20 -8.26 4.31 2.42
C SER A 20 -8.16 5.09 1.11
N ALA A 21 -8.95 4.72 0.07
CA ALA A 21 -8.91 5.37 -1.23
C ALA A 21 -9.09 6.90 -1.16
N PRO A 22 -10.07 7.47 -0.43
CA PRO A 22 -10.25 8.93 -0.36
C PRO A 22 -9.01 9.68 0.17
N ASP A 23 -8.27 9.04 1.08
CA ASP A 23 -7.04 9.57 1.68
C ASP A 23 -5.77 9.20 0.89
N GLY A 24 -5.93 8.70 -0.34
CA GLY A 24 -4.82 8.32 -1.22
C GLY A 24 -4.14 7.02 -0.80
N GLY A 25 -4.94 6.06 -0.32
CA GLY A 25 -4.47 4.73 0.11
C GLY A 25 -3.67 4.77 1.42
N ASP A 26 -3.85 5.81 2.23
CA ASP A 26 -3.14 5.94 3.51
C ASP A 26 -3.77 5.03 4.58
N LEU A 27 -2.99 4.06 5.06
CA LEU A 27 -3.39 3.15 6.14
C LEU A 27 -2.88 3.58 7.51
N GLY A 28 -2.17 4.71 7.57
CA GLY A 28 -1.51 5.19 8.79
C GLY A 28 -0.31 4.34 9.21
N CYS A 29 0.15 4.56 10.44
CA CYS A 29 1.25 3.80 11.02
C CYS A 29 0.68 2.59 11.77
N SER A 30 1.02 1.38 11.32
CA SER A 30 0.46 0.15 11.87
C SER A 30 1.57 -0.76 12.43
N PRO A 31 1.35 -1.42 13.59
CA PRO A 31 2.34 -2.34 14.15
C PRO A 31 2.44 -3.62 13.31
N ARG A 32 3.53 -4.37 13.49
CA ARG A 32 3.70 -5.66 12.80
C ARG A 32 2.55 -6.62 13.10
N GLY A 33 2.02 -7.25 12.05
CA GLY A 33 0.92 -8.21 12.13
C GLY A 33 -0.48 -7.58 12.17
N SER A 34 -0.60 -6.27 11.95
CA SER A 34 -1.90 -5.58 11.87
C SER A 34 -2.48 -5.48 10.46
N LEU A 35 -1.65 -5.73 9.43
CA LEU A 35 -2.08 -5.83 8.04
C LEU A 35 -2.30 -7.30 7.65
N LEU A 36 -2.89 -7.52 6.47
CA LEU A 36 -2.93 -8.85 5.85
C LEU A 36 -1.50 -9.41 5.74
N ALA A 37 -1.34 -10.71 5.95
CA ALA A 37 -0.02 -11.34 6.13
C ALA A 37 0.94 -11.04 4.96
N GLU A 38 0.44 -11.03 3.73
CA GLU A 38 1.21 -10.74 2.53
C GLU A 38 1.64 -9.27 2.46
N LEU A 39 0.77 -8.35 2.88
CA LEU A 39 1.07 -6.91 2.89
C LEU A 39 2.01 -6.56 4.05
N ASP A 40 1.83 -7.17 5.23
CA ASP A 40 2.72 -7.00 6.38
C ASP A 40 4.13 -7.49 6.05
N ALA A 41 4.25 -8.66 5.42
CA ALA A 41 5.55 -9.20 4.99
C ALA A 41 6.28 -8.25 4.03
N PHE A 42 5.57 -7.65 3.06
CA PHE A 42 6.15 -6.63 2.19
C PHE A 42 6.51 -5.37 2.96
N ALA A 43 5.60 -4.83 3.79
CA ALA A 43 5.81 -3.59 4.53
C ALA A 43 7.05 -3.63 5.45
N TRP A 44 7.36 -4.80 6.03
CA TRP A 44 8.54 -4.97 6.88
C TRP A 44 9.83 -5.27 6.13
N SER A 45 9.76 -5.77 4.89
CA SER A 45 10.93 -6.10 4.07
C SER A 45 11.34 -4.98 3.11
N ALA A 46 10.39 -4.13 2.69
CA ALA A 46 10.62 -3.08 1.72
C ALA A 46 11.35 -1.86 2.31
N GLU A 47 12.09 -1.17 1.45
CA GLU A 47 12.62 0.16 1.75
C GLU A 47 11.52 1.23 1.64
N PRO A 48 11.50 2.24 2.55
CA PRO A 48 10.59 3.36 2.43
C PRO A 48 10.69 4.06 1.07
N GLY A 49 9.55 4.40 0.47
CA GLY A 49 9.42 5.03 -0.84
C GLY A 49 9.25 4.05 -2.01
N VAL A 50 9.52 2.76 -1.82
CA VAL A 50 9.37 1.74 -2.86
C VAL A 50 7.91 1.28 -2.97
N VAL A 51 7.44 1.13 -4.21
CA VAL A 51 6.15 0.51 -4.53
C VAL A 51 6.37 -0.98 -4.80
N SER A 52 5.50 -1.83 -4.26
CA SER A 52 5.53 -3.27 -4.48
C SER A 52 5.23 -3.66 -5.93
N GLU A 53 5.65 -4.88 -6.30
CA GLU A 53 4.95 -5.62 -7.36
C GLU A 53 3.50 -5.95 -6.92
N PRO A 54 2.59 -6.32 -7.83
CA PRO A 54 1.24 -6.73 -7.46
C PRO A 54 1.24 -7.89 -6.45
N ILE A 55 0.69 -7.65 -5.26
CA ILE A 55 0.56 -8.65 -4.20
C ILE A 55 -0.85 -9.23 -4.24
N ARG A 56 -0.96 -10.55 -4.36
CA ARG A 56 -2.25 -11.26 -4.25
C ARG A 56 -2.57 -11.53 -2.78
N THR A 57 -3.77 -11.18 -2.36
CA THR A 57 -4.35 -11.54 -1.05
C THR A 57 -5.68 -12.26 -1.26
N ASP A 58 -6.37 -12.66 -0.19
CA ASP A 58 -7.72 -13.21 -0.29
C ASP A 58 -8.75 -12.22 -0.87
N VAL A 59 -8.55 -10.92 -0.65
CA VAL A 59 -9.52 -9.87 -1.04
C VAL A 59 -9.23 -9.25 -2.40
N GLY A 60 -8.06 -9.50 -3.01
CA GLY A 60 -7.77 -8.93 -4.32
C GLY A 60 -6.29 -8.89 -4.67
N TRP A 61 -5.96 -7.90 -5.51
CA TRP A 61 -4.60 -7.52 -5.85
C TRP A 61 -4.31 -6.16 -5.24
N HIS A 62 -3.12 -6.02 -4.68
CA HIS A 62 -2.71 -4.82 -3.97
C HIS A 62 -1.36 -4.33 -4.49
N LEU A 63 -1.24 -3.02 -4.63
CA LEU A 63 0.04 -2.33 -4.70
C LEU A 63 0.25 -1.60 -3.39
N VAL A 64 1.42 -1.77 -2.78
CA VAL A 64 1.74 -1.20 -1.46
C VAL A 64 2.95 -0.30 -1.59
N ARG A 65 2.91 0.87 -0.94
CA ARG A 65 4.08 1.76 -0.79
C ARG A 65 4.31 2.05 0.68
N VAL A 66 5.48 1.69 1.20
CA VAL A 66 5.87 2.06 2.57
C VAL A 66 6.32 3.51 2.58
N ARG A 67 5.70 4.37 3.40
CA ARG A 67 6.10 5.79 3.52
C ARG A 67 7.28 5.97 4.48
N GLU A 68 7.16 5.41 5.68
CA GLU A 68 8.16 5.46 6.74
C GLU A 68 8.14 4.15 7.53
N ARG A 69 9.26 3.80 8.18
CA ARG A 69 9.36 2.68 9.14
C ARG A 69 10.05 3.18 10.41
N ARG A 70 9.53 2.80 11.58
CA ARG A 70 10.06 3.16 12.91
C ARG A 70 10.27 1.93 13.78
#